data_AF-A0A2D0N0M5-F1
#
_entry.id   AF-A0A2D0N0M5-F1
#
_cell.length_a   1.000
_cell.length_b   1.000
_cell.length_c   1.000
_cell.angle_alpha   90.00
_cell.angle_beta   90.00
_cell.angle_gamma   90.00
#
_symmetry.space_group_name_H-M   'P 1'
#
loop_
_entity.id
_entity.type
_entity.pdbx_description
1 polymer ?
#
loop_
_entity_poly.entity_id
_entity_poly.type
_entity_poly.pdbx_seq_one_letter_code
_entity_poly.pdbx_strand_id
1 'polypeptide(L)'
;MYNFLVKNGQALAFGLGALIVVVFLAMVIPNSSGFTDLPREEQYATSMFNFGLQMAVVLIAIATVAMVLFGLFQIFSNLKGSVKGLIGFGVLIAVFVIAYSSTSTDVSPAIQESINKFQISQESEITDGTLKMIGGGITTALVLIAVAFVSFIVFEIINFFK
;
A
#
# COMPACT_ATOMS: atom_id res chain seq x y z
N MET A 1 8.16 21.59 -21.06
CA MET A 1 7.98 20.24 -20.46
C MET A 1 7.30 20.29 -19.09
N TYR A 2 7.77 21.12 -18.15
CA TYR A 2 7.16 21.28 -16.81
C TYR A 2 5.64 21.57 -16.85
N ASN A 3 5.19 22.59 -17.58
CA ASN A 3 3.76 22.95 -17.65
C ASN A 3 2.86 21.85 -18.23
N PHE A 4 3.41 21.00 -19.11
CA PHE A 4 2.67 19.86 -19.67
C PHE A 4 2.48 18.76 -18.63
N LEU A 5 3.53 18.43 -17.87
CA LEU A 5 3.47 17.44 -16.79
C LEU A 5 2.61 17.92 -15.61
N VAL A 6 2.65 19.21 -15.27
CA VAL A 6 1.79 19.79 -14.22
C VAL A 6 0.32 19.74 -14.63
N LYS A 7 0.01 20.05 -15.89
CA LYS A 7 -1.37 20.08 -16.39
C LYS A 7 -1.95 18.68 -16.62
N ASN A 8 -1.15 17.74 -17.10
CA ASN A 8 -1.62 16.42 -17.53
C ASN A 8 -1.12 15.27 -16.66
N GLY A 9 -0.44 15.53 -15.55
CA GLY A 9 0.22 14.50 -14.74
C GLY A 9 -0.71 13.38 -14.29
N GLN A 10 -1.93 13.71 -13.85
CA GLN A 10 -2.94 12.72 -13.47
C GLN A 10 -3.40 11.86 -14.67
N ALA A 11 -3.66 12.49 -15.81
CA ALA A 11 -4.05 11.78 -17.03
C ALA A 11 -2.94 10.86 -17.55
N LEU A 12 -1.68 11.30 -17.46
CA LEU A 12 -0.51 10.51 -17.82
C LEU A 12 -0.31 9.32 -16.87
N ALA A 13 -0.45 9.54 -15.56
CA ALA A 13 -0.35 8.47 -14.56
C ALA A 13 -1.44 7.41 -14.76
N PHE A 14 -2.68 7.86 -14.96
CA PHE A 14 -3.80 6.97 -15.28
C PHE A 14 -3.57 6.22 -16.59
N GLY A 15 -3.17 6.92 -17.65
CA GLY A 15 -2.90 6.31 -18.96
C GLY A 15 -1.79 5.27 -18.92
N LEU A 16 -0.70 5.55 -18.20
CA LEU A 16 0.39 4.58 -18.00
C LEU A 16 -0.09 3.35 -17.22
N GLY A 17 -0.86 3.54 -16.13
CA GLY A 17 -1.44 2.44 -15.37
C GLY A 17 -2.40 1.59 -16.20
N ALA A 18 -3.32 2.23 -16.93
CA ALA A 18 -4.25 1.56 -17.82
C ALA A 18 -3.53 0.75 -18.92
N LEU A 19 -2.46 1.31 -19.51
CA LEU A 19 -1.64 0.62 -20.49
C LEU A 19 -0.99 -0.64 -19.89
N ILE A 20 -0.41 -0.54 -18.70
CA ILE A 20 0.21 -1.69 -18.01
C ILE A 20 -0.84 -2.78 -17.77
N VAL A 21 -2.05 -2.42 -17.33
CA VAL A 21 -3.16 -3.36 -17.13
C VAL A 21 -3.55 -4.04 -18.44
N VAL A 22 -3.69 -3.27 -19.54
CA VAL A 22 -4.04 -3.82 -20.85
C VAL A 22 -2.98 -4.83 -21.32
N VAL A 23 -1.69 -4.50 -21.19
CA VAL A 23 -0.59 -5.41 -21.55
C VAL A 23 -0.61 -6.66 -20.68
N PHE A 24 -0.80 -6.52 -19.38
CA PHE A 24 -0.93 -7.66 -18.46
C PHE A 24 -2.09 -8.58 -18.86
N LEU A 25 -3.27 -8.03 -19.13
CA LEU A 25 -4.44 -8.82 -19.54
C LEU A 25 -4.23 -9.49 -20.89
N ALA A 26 -3.58 -8.81 -21.85
CA ALA A 26 -3.24 -9.40 -23.13
C ALA A 26 -2.27 -10.59 -23.01
N MET A 27 -1.43 -10.63 -21.97
CA MET A 27 -0.57 -11.77 -21.67
C MET A 27 -1.32 -12.89 -20.93
N VAL A 28 -2.15 -12.55 -19.95
CA VAL A 28 -2.79 -13.54 -19.07
C VAL A 28 -3.99 -14.23 -19.71
N ILE A 29 -4.88 -13.48 -20.37
CA ILE A 29 -6.15 -14.01 -20.88
C ILE A 29 -5.94 -15.18 -21.85
N PRO A 30 -5.06 -15.09 -22.87
CA PRO A 30 -4.84 -16.20 -23.81
C PRO A 30 -4.27 -17.46 -23.15
N ASN A 31 -3.58 -17.33 -22.01
CA ASN A 31 -2.93 -18.44 -21.30
C ASN A 31 -3.75 -18.98 -20.12
N SER A 32 -4.94 -18.41 -19.87
CA SER A 32 -5.74 -18.69 -18.67
C SER A 32 -6.32 -20.12 -18.63
N SER A 33 -6.69 -20.70 -19.77
CA SER A 33 -7.18 -22.08 -19.83
C SER A 33 -6.08 -23.08 -19.49
N GLY A 34 -4.87 -22.88 -20.02
CA GLY A 34 -3.73 -23.71 -19.70
C GLY A 34 -3.33 -23.64 -18.23
N PHE A 35 -3.61 -22.53 -17.55
CA PHE A 35 -3.35 -22.37 -16.11
C PHE A 35 -4.35 -23.10 -15.22
N THR A 36 -5.65 -23.07 -15.55
CA THR A 36 -6.69 -23.72 -14.75
C THR A 36 -6.61 -25.23 -14.78
N ASP A 37 -6.01 -25.78 -15.84
CA ASP A 37 -5.85 -27.23 -16.03
C ASP A 37 -4.61 -27.78 -15.28
N LEU A 38 -3.73 -26.91 -14.77
CA LEU A 38 -2.55 -27.33 -14.01
C LEU A 38 -2.91 -27.76 -12.59
N PRO A 39 -2.21 -28.78 -12.04
CA PRO A 39 -2.21 -29.05 -10.61
C PRO A 39 -1.81 -27.81 -9.80
N ARG A 40 -2.37 -27.63 -8.60
CA ARG A 40 -2.12 -26.42 -7.77
C ARG A 40 -0.64 -26.13 -7.54
N GLU A 41 0.19 -27.16 -7.39
CA GLU A 41 1.63 -26.97 -7.15
C GLU A 41 2.34 -26.36 -8.37
N GLU A 42 1.93 -26.75 -9.59
CA GLU A 42 2.48 -26.22 -10.83
C GLU A 42 1.94 -24.82 -11.15
N GLN A 43 0.74 -24.48 -10.66
CA GLN A 43 0.20 -23.12 -10.77
C GLN A 43 1.10 -22.09 -10.08
N TYR A 44 1.74 -22.43 -8.95
CA TYR A 44 2.66 -21.51 -8.26
C TYR A 44 3.98 -21.31 -9.01
N ALA A 45 4.35 -22.21 -9.92
CA ALA A 45 5.57 -22.13 -10.71
C ALA A 45 5.38 -21.33 -12.03
N THR A 46 4.16 -20.90 -12.35
CA THR A 46 3.91 -20.16 -13.59
C THR A 46 4.54 -18.77 -13.58
N SER A 47 5.05 -18.34 -14.74
CA SER A 47 5.59 -16.99 -14.94
C SER A 47 4.57 -16.04 -15.58
N MET A 48 3.35 -16.48 -15.88
CA MET A 48 2.39 -15.70 -16.67
C MET A 48 1.95 -14.39 -16.00
N PHE A 49 2.11 -14.28 -14.67
CA PHE A 49 1.80 -13.07 -13.91
C PHE A 49 3.02 -12.17 -13.66
N ASN A 50 4.24 -12.61 -14.00
CA ASN A 50 5.47 -11.94 -13.62
C ASN A 50 5.55 -10.51 -14.14
N PHE A 51 5.08 -10.25 -15.37
CA PHE A 51 5.08 -8.90 -15.92
C PHE A 51 4.27 -7.92 -15.06
N GLY A 52 3.03 -8.30 -14.71
CA GLY A 52 2.16 -7.45 -13.88
C GLY A 52 2.76 -7.20 -12.50
N LEU A 53 3.30 -8.25 -11.88
CA LEU A 53 3.93 -8.16 -10.57
C LEU A 53 5.19 -7.29 -10.61
N GLN A 54 6.07 -7.50 -11.60
CA GLN A 54 7.30 -6.75 -11.75
C GLN A 54 7.03 -5.26 -12.03
N MET A 55 6.07 -4.95 -12.90
CA MET A 55 5.69 -3.56 -13.17
C MET A 55 5.11 -2.88 -11.93
N ALA A 56 4.29 -3.58 -11.14
CA ALA A 56 3.77 -3.07 -9.88
C ALA A 56 4.91 -2.75 -8.90
N VAL A 57 5.87 -3.68 -8.73
CA VAL A 57 7.04 -3.49 -7.86
C VAL A 57 7.88 -2.29 -8.32
N VAL A 58 8.13 -2.15 -9.62
CA VAL A 58 8.89 -1.02 -10.18
C VAL A 58 8.17 0.31 -9.92
N LEU A 59 6.86 0.37 -10.17
CA LEU A 59 6.07 1.59 -9.93
C LEU A 59 6.06 1.96 -8.44
N ILE A 60 5.91 0.98 -7.55
CA ILE A 60 6.00 1.19 -6.10
C ILE A 60 7.38 1.75 -5.74
N ALA A 61 8.46 1.14 -6.23
CA ALA A 61 9.81 1.62 -5.94
C ALA A 61 10.02 3.07 -6.40
N ILE A 62 9.61 3.42 -7.62
CA ILE A 62 9.70 4.80 -8.15
C ILE A 62 8.88 5.76 -7.30
N ALA A 63 7.64 5.40 -6.98
CA ALA A 63 6.76 6.24 -6.17
C ALA A 63 7.31 6.47 -4.77
N THR A 64 7.85 5.43 -4.12
CA THR A 64 8.50 5.52 -2.81
C THR A 64 9.71 6.45 -2.85
N VAL A 65 10.59 6.30 -3.84
CA VAL A 65 11.77 7.17 -4.00
C VAL A 65 11.34 8.62 -4.23
N ALA A 66 10.39 8.85 -5.14
CA ALA A 66 9.87 10.19 -5.41
C ALA A 66 9.23 10.81 -4.16
N MET A 67 8.40 10.05 -3.44
CA MET A 67 7.74 10.48 -2.20
C MET A 67 8.76 10.94 -1.16
N VAL A 68 9.82 10.17 -0.94
CA VAL A 68 10.87 10.53 0.03
C VAL A 68 11.62 11.77 -0.43
N LEU A 69 12.10 11.81 -1.69
CA LEU A 69 12.88 12.93 -2.20
C LEU A 69 12.07 14.24 -2.19
N PHE A 70 10.84 14.22 -2.70
CA PHE A 70 9.98 15.41 -2.71
C PHE A 70 9.50 15.79 -1.31
N GLY A 71 9.20 14.81 -0.45
CA GLY A 71 8.82 15.07 0.94
C GLY A 71 9.94 15.78 1.71
N LEU A 72 11.17 15.28 1.61
CA LEU A 72 12.33 15.92 2.21
C LEU A 72 12.60 17.31 1.60
N PHE A 73 12.59 17.42 0.27
CA PHE A 73 12.78 18.69 -0.41
C PHE A 73 11.79 19.76 0.07
N GLN A 74 10.51 19.40 0.22
CA GLN A 74 9.47 20.32 0.69
C GLN A 74 9.69 20.76 2.14
N ILE A 75 10.09 19.83 3.02
CA ILE A 75 10.38 20.14 4.43
C ILE A 75 11.54 21.12 4.54
N PHE A 76 12.63 20.88 3.81
CA PHE A 76 13.82 21.76 3.87
C PHE A 76 13.63 23.09 3.16
N SER A 77 12.88 23.12 2.05
CA SER A 77 12.63 24.35 1.29
C SER A 77 11.58 25.26 1.95
N ASN A 78 10.65 24.69 2.72
CA ASN A 78 9.60 25.44 3.41
C ASN A 78 9.22 24.80 4.75
N LEU A 79 10.11 24.93 5.73
CA LEU A 79 9.92 24.34 7.05
C LEU A 79 8.66 24.90 7.74
N LYS A 80 8.45 26.22 7.69
CA LYS A 80 7.31 26.88 8.32
C LYS A 80 5.97 26.43 7.71
N GLY A 81 5.91 26.28 6.39
CA GLY A 81 4.73 25.74 5.71
C GLY A 81 4.50 24.25 5.99
N SER A 82 5.55 23.51 6.31
CA SER A 82 5.50 22.07 6.57
C SER A 82 5.10 21.70 8.00
N VAL A 83 5.07 22.64 8.95
CA VAL A 83 4.77 22.38 10.37
C VAL A 83 3.48 21.60 10.56
N LYS A 84 2.39 21.97 9.87
CA LYS A 84 1.10 21.26 9.98
C LYS A 84 1.20 19.81 9.48
N GLY A 85 1.92 19.61 8.37
CA GLY A 85 2.17 18.28 7.82
C GLY A 85 3.03 17.42 8.75
N LEU A 86 4.07 18.00 9.35
CA LEU A 86 4.93 17.34 10.33
C LEU A 86 4.17 16.97 11.61
N ILE A 87 3.29 17.84 12.10
CA ILE A 87 2.42 17.53 13.25
C ILE A 87 1.50 16.35 12.90
N GLY A 88 0.83 16.39 11.75
CA GLY A 88 -0.02 15.29 11.31
C GLY A 88 0.74 13.97 11.17
N PHE A 89 1.95 14.00 10.61
CA PHE A 89 2.82 12.84 10.51
C PHE A 89 3.30 12.33 11.88
N GLY A 90 3.60 13.23 12.82
CA GLY A 90 3.95 12.87 14.20
C GLY A 90 2.79 12.18 14.92
N VAL A 91 1.56 12.67 14.75
CA VAL A 91 0.35 12.02 15.29
C VAL A 91 0.16 10.63 14.67
N LEU A 92 0.35 10.49 13.35
CA LEU A 92 0.29 9.20 12.67
C LEU A 92 1.30 8.20 13.27
N ILE A 93 2.55 8.61 13.46
CA ILE A 93 3.58 7.77 14.09
C ILE A 93 3.14 7.38 15.51
N ALA A 94 2.64 8.33 16.29
CA ALA A 94 2.18 8.04 17.66
C ALA A 94 1.07 6.98 17.67
N VAL A 95 0.06 7.12 16.79
CA VAL A 95 -1.02 6.12 16.63
C VAL A 95 -0.44 4.76 16.23
N PHE A 96 0.48 4.73 15.27
CA PHE A 96 1.11 3.48 14.85
C PHE A 96 1.91 2.82 15.97
N VAL A 97 2.70 3.57 16.72
CA VAL A 97 3.48 3.04 17.85
C VAL A 97 2.55 2.47 18.92
N ILE A 98 1.46 3.16 19.25
CA ILE A 98 0.46 2.65 20.19
C ILE A 98 -0.15 1.35 19.66
N ALA A 99 -0.57 1.32 18.40
CA ALA A 99 -1.18 0.15 17.77
C ALA A 99 -0.21 -1.04 17.70
N TYR A 100 1.03 -0.80 17.28
CA TYR A 100 2.11 -1.79 17.24
C TYR A 100 2.38 -2.38 18.63
N SER A 101 2.50 -1.51 19.64
CA SER A 101 2.76 -1.94 21.02
C SER A 101 1.60 -2.71 21.65
N SER A 102 0.37 -2.42 21.23
CA SER A 102 -0.86 -3.06 21.71
C SER A 102 -1.20 -4.36 20.97
N THR A 103 -0.50 -4.68 19.88
CA THR A 103 -0.78 -5.87 19.07
C THR A 103 -0.30 -7.13 19.79
N SER A 104 -1.21 -8.08 20.00
CA SER A 104 -0.88 -9.41 20.49
C SER A 104 -0.15 -10.23 19.44
N THR A 105 0.84 -11.01 19.87
CA THR A 105 1.53 -12.01 19.04
C THR A 105 0.83 -13.37 19.08
N ASP A 106 -0.11 -13.56 20.01
CA ASP A 106 -0.94 -14.76 20.06
C ASP A 106 -2.01 -14.68 18.97
N VAL A 107 -1.84 -15.50 17.94
CA VAL A 107 -2.73 -15.52 16.78
C VAL A 107 -3.71 -16.70 16.83
N SER A 108 -4.86 -16.55 16.18
CA SER A 108 -5.83 -17.63 16.08
C SER A 108 -5.27 -18.80 15.24
N PRO A 109 -5.80 -20.03 15.40
CA PRO A 109 -5.35 -21.19 14.63
C PRO A 109 -5.39 -20.98 13.10
N ALA A 110 -6.39 -20.24 12.60
CA ALA A 110 -6.51 -19.94 11.17
C ALA A 110 -5.40 -19.01 10.65
N ILE A 111 -4.98 -18.03 11.46
CA ILE A 111 -3.86 -17.16 11.12
C ILE A 111 -2.55 -17.94 11.22
N GLN A 112 -2.39 -18.79 12.23
CA GLN A 112 -1.21 -19.64 12.38
C GLN A 112 -1.01 -20.56 11.18
N GLU A 113 -2.09 -21.16 10.63
CA GLU A 113 -2.00 -21.98 9.42
C GLU A 113 -1.48 -21.16 8.22
N SER A 114 -1.95 -19.92 8.09
CA SER A 114 -1.53 -19.01 7.02
C SER A 114 -0.06 -18.61 7.15
N ILE A 115 0.40 -18.37 8.38
CA ILE A 115 1.81 -18.12 8.69
C ILE A 115 2.66 -19.32 8.28
N ASN A 116 2.28 -20.54 8.70
CA ASN A 116 3.03 -21.74 8.39
C ASN A 116 3.17 -21.96 6.87
N LYS A 117 2.07 -21.75 6.10
CA LYS A 117 2.10 -21.83 4.64
C LYS A 117 3.05 -20.82 4.02
N PHE A 118 3.05 -19.58 4.51
CA PHE A 118 3.95 -18.54 4.05
C PHE A 118 5.41 -18.90 4.35
N GLN A 119 5.72 -19.36 5.57
CA GLN A 119 7.08 -19.70 5.98
C GLN A 119 7.65 -20.85 5.14
N ILE A 120 6.84 -21.86 4.84
CA ILE A 120 7.22 -22.98 3.97
C ILE A 120 7.48 -22.48 2.53
N SER A 121 6.60 -21.64 2.00
CA SER A 121 6.67 -21.20 0.60
C SER A 121 7.83 -20.24 0.34
N GLN A 122 8.17 -19.41 1.32
CA GLN A 122 9.17 -18.34 1.19
C GLN A 122 10.51 -18.67 1.84
N GLU A 123 10.64 -19.87 2.43
CA GLU A 123 11.80 -20.28 3.24
C GLU A 123 12.22 -19.19 4.25
N SER A 124 11.23 -18.53 4.85
CA SER A 124 11.44 -17.33 5.67
C SER A 124 10.65 -17.42 6.97
N GLU A 125 11.18 -16.86 8.05
CA GLU A 125 10.48 -16.86 9.35
C GLU A 125 9.65 -15.59 9.56
N ILE A 126 8.39 -15.78 9.97
CA ILE A 126 7.56 -14.67 10.46
C ILE A 126 7.90 -14.50 11.94
N THR A 127 8.52 -13.37 12.27
CA THR A 127 8.87 -13.02 13.65
C THR A 127 7.72 -12.31 14.36
N ASP A 128 7.78 -12.24 15.69
CA ASP A 128 6.87 -11.41 16.50
C ASP A 128 6.84 -9.95 16.06
N GLY A 129 7.99 -9.41 15.63
CA GLY A 129 8.09 -8.05 15.10
C GLY A 129 7.29 -7.89 13.81
N THR A 130 7.32 -8.90 12.93
CA THR A 130 6.53 -8.93 11.70
C THR A 130 5.04 -8.96 12.01
N LEU A 131 4.61 -9.77 12.98
CA LEU A 131 3.20 -9.83 13.40
C LEU A 131 2.71 -8.52 14.00
N LYS A 132 3.50 -7.89 14.88
CA LYS A 132 3.18 -6.57 15.43
C LYS A 132 3.13 -5.49 14.36
N MET A 133 3.97 -5.57 13.34
CA MET A 133 3.96 -4.64 12.22
C MET A 133 2.69 -4.79 11.37
N ILE A 134 2.27 -6.02 11.10
CA ILE A 134 1.01 -6.31 10.39
C ILE A 134 -0.19 -5.81 11.20
N GLY A 135 -0.34 -6.26 12.46
CA GLY A 135 -1.49 -5.90 13.29
C GLY A 135 -1.54 -4.41 13.65
N GLY A 136 -0.38 -3.81 13.95
CA GLY A 136 -0.25 -2.38 14.20
C GLY A 136 -0.61 -1.55 12.97
N GLY A 137 -0.16 -1.98 11.78
CA GLY A 137 -0.50 -1.35 10.50
C GLY A 137 -2.00 -1.39 10.21
N ILE A 138 -2.62 -2.57 10.34
CA ILE A 138 -4.08 -2.74 10.14
C ILE A 138 -4.86 -1.85 11.11
N THR A 139 -4.52 -1.89 12.40
CA THR A 139 -5.22 -1.11 13.43
C THR A 139 -5.07 0.39 13.18
N THR A 140 -3.88 0.85 12.80
CA THR A 140 -3.63 2.25 12.43
C THR A 140 -4.52 2.67 11.26
N ALA A 141 -4.61 1.85 10.21
CA ALA A 141 -5.47 2.14 9.07
C ALA A 141 -6.94 2.26 9.46
N LEU A 142 -7.45 1.34 10.30
CA LEU A 142 -8.83 1.39 10.80
C LEU A 142 -9.10 2.65 11.64
N VAL A 143 -8.16 3.05 12.50
CA VAL A 143 -8.27 4.29 13.28
C VAL A 143 -8.35 5.51 12.35
N LEU A 144 -7.49 5.58 11.34
CA LEU A 144 -7.51 6.69 10.39
C LEU A 144 -8.81 6.74 9.58
N ILE A 145 -9.35 5.59 9.17
CA ILE A 145 -10.65 5.51 8.49
C ILE A 145 -11.75 6.07 9.40
N ALA A 146 -11.78 5.67 10.68
CA ALA A 146 -12.75 6.18 11.64
C ALA A 146 -12.61 7.71 11.85
N VAL A 147 -11.37 8.21 12.02
CA VAL A 147 -11.09 9.64 12.16
C VAL A 147 -11.52 10.42 10.91
N ALA A 148 -11.25 9.89 9.72
CA ALA A 148 -11.65 10.51 8.46
C ALA A 148 -13.18 10.58 8.35
N PHE A 149 -13.89 9.51 8.69
CA PHE A 149 -15.35 9.46 8.67
C PHE A 149 -15.98 10.45 9.66
N VAL A 150 -15.48 10.50 10.91
CA VAL A 150 -15.95 11.46 11.92
C VAL A 150 -15.66 12.89 11.48
N SER A 151 -14.46 13.14 10.96
CA SER A 151 -14.09 14.46 10.44
C SER A 151 -15.03 14.88 9.32
N PHE A 152 -15.31 14.00 8.37
CA PHE A 152 -16.25 14.24 7.27
C PHE A 152 -17.62 14.69 7.79
N ILE A 153 -18.21 13.95 8.73
CA ILE A 153 -19.51 14.30 9.32
C ILE A 153 -19.45 15.66 10.03
N VAL A 154 -18.46 15.88 10.90
CA VAL A 154 -18.33 17.10 11.69
C VAL A 154 -18.16 18.32 10.78
N PHE A 155 -17.32 18.22 9.76
CA PHE A 155 -17.10 19.31 8.82
C PHE A 155 -18.33 19.58 7.96
N GLU A 156 -19.08 18.56 7.54
CA GLU A 156 -20.33 18.76 6.80
C GLU A 156 -21.37 19.51 7.64
N ILE A 157 -21.52 19.14 8.93
CA ILE A 157 -22.41 19.84 9.86
C ILE A 157 -21.97 21.30 10.04
N ILE A 158 -20.68 21.55 10.31
CA ILE A 158 -20.16 22.92 10.46
C ILE A 158 -20.41 23.74 9.20
N ASN A 159 -20.23 23.15 8.03
CA ASN A 159 -20.41 23.82 6.76
C ASN A 159 -21.89 24.09 6.45
N PHE A 160 -22.80 23.27 6.94
CA PHE A 160 -24.24 23.49 6.82
C PHE A 160 -24.73 24.70 7.65
N PHE A 161 -24.05 25.03 8.74
CA PHE A 161 -24.37 26.17 9.61
C PHE A 161 -23.57 27.45 9.30
N LYS A 162 -22.71 27.43 8.28
CA LYS A 162 -21.97 28.60 7.79
C LYS A 162 -22.52 29.05 6.44
#